data_AF-A0AAN9T0F0-F1
#
_entry.id   AF-A0AAN9T0F0-F1
#
_cell.length_a   1.000
_cell.length_b   1.000
_cell.length_c   1.000
_cell.angle_alpha   90.00
_cell.angle_beta   90.00
_cell.angle_gamma   90.00
#
_symmetry.space_group_name_H-M   'P 1'
#
loop_
_entity.id
_entity.type
_entity.pdbx_description
1 polymer ?
#
loop_
_entity_poly.entity_id
_entity_poly.type
_entity_poly.pdbx_seq_one_letter_code
_entity_poly.pdbx_strand_id
1 'polypeptide(L)'
;MGLGSEGNGDVLPWLKSLPVAPEYRPSAAEFQDPIGYIFKIEKEASKYGICKIIPPFPPSSKKTAIANLNRSLADVGSTFTTRQQQIGFCPRRPRPVQRPVWQSGDRYTFSEFESKAKSFEKTYLKRHAKKGSGSGSGLGPLETETLFWKATLDKPFSVEYANDMPGSAFSPKCRHTGDPSSLADTPWNMRAVSRANGSLLQFMKEEIPGVTSPMVYVAMLFSWFAWHVEDHDLHSLNYLHMGAGKTWYGVPRDAAVAFEEVVRVHGYGGEINPLGEITCLFSGTVEFTVELKHLLRTSEVDFGL
;
A
#
# COMPACT_ATOMS: atom_id res chain seq x y z
N MET A 1 -33.40 16.41 14.07
CA MET A 1 -33.02 17.28 12.93
C MET A 1 -32.69 16.37 11.77
N GLY A 2 -33.03 16.74 10.52
CA GLY A 2 -32.91 15.82 9.40
C GLY A 2 -31.46 15.55 9.00
N LEU A 3 -31.07 14.28 8.94
CA LEU A 3 -29.88 13.86 8.19
C LEU A 3 -30.18 14.10 6.70
N GLY A 4 -29.54 15.11 6.12
CA GLY A 4 -29.60 15.34 4.69
C GLY A 4 -29.03 14.13 3.95
N SER A 5 -29.64 13.77 2.81
CA SER A 5 -29.11 12.71 1.96
C SER A 5 -27.83 13.21 1.27
N GLU A 6 -26.67 12.98 1.90
CA GLU A 6 -25.39 13.23 1.26
C GLU A 6 -25.31 12.46 -0.06
N GLY A 7 -24.85 13.13 -1.11
CA GLY A 7 -24.79 12.56 -2.45
C GLY A 7 -23.95 11.29 -2.47
N ASN A 8 -24.51 10.19 -2.96
CA ASN A 8 -23.84 8.88 -2.99
C ASN A 8 -22.60 8.80 -3.91
N GLY A 9 -22.10 9.93 -4.42
CA GLY A 9 -20.91 10.01 -5.24
C GLY A 9 -20.27 11.39 -5.24
N ASP A 10 -20.24 12.07 -4.10
CA ASP A 10 -19.29 13.15 -3.82
C ASP A 10 -18.12 12.60 -2.99
N VAL A 11 -16.92 13.11 -3.27
CA VAL A 11 -15.69 12.78 -2.52
C VAL A 11 -15.82 13.30 -1.08
N LEU A 12 -15.52 12.44 -0.10
CA LEU A 12 -15.63 12.77 1.34
C LEU A 12 -14.84 14.05 1.66
N PRO A 13 -15.39 15.00 2.46
CA PRO A 13 -14.74 16.29 2.67
C PRO A 13 -13.33 16.20 3.26
N TRP A 14 -13.13 15.33 4.26
CA TRP A 14 -11.85 15.15 4.95
C TRP A 14 -10.73 14.63 4.03
N LEU A 15 -11.06 13.84 3.00
CA LEU A 15 -10.12 13.39 1.97
C LEU A 15 -9.55 14.54 1.14
N LYS A 16 -10.24 15.68 1.08
CA LYS A 16 -9.79 16.88 0.34
C LYS A 16 -8.93 17.81 1.21
N SER A 17 -9.06 17.71 2.54
CA SER A 17 -8.30 18.52 3.50
C SER A 17 -7.05 17.80 4.05
N LEU A 18 -6.93 16.49 3.81
CA LEU A 18 -5.76 15.70 4.18
C LEU A 18 -4.47 16.28 3.55
N PRO A 19 -3.40 16.53 4.34
CA PRO A 19 -2.11 16.91 3.78
C PRO A 19 -1.52 15.77 2.95
N VAL A 20 -0.91 16.12 1.82
CA VAL A 20 -0.19 15.16 0.96
C VAL A 20 1.25 15.04 1.47
N ALA A 21 1.75 13.81 1.59
CA ALA A 21 3.16 13.55 1.87
C ALA A 21 4.08 14.04 0.72
N PRO A 22 5.33 14.44 1.00
CA PRO A 22 6.20 15.03 0.01
C PRO A 22 6.57 14.07 -1.13
N GLU A 23 6.66 14.62 -2.35
CA GLU A 23 7.07 13.94 -3.57
C GLU A 23 8.46 14.44 -4.01
N TYR A 24 9.43 13.54 -4.06
CA TYR A 24 10.81 13.83 -4.44
C TYR A 24 11.16 13.27 -5.82
N ARG A 25 11.92 14.01 -6.62
CA ARG A 25 12.34 13.66 -7.98
C ARG A 25 13.87 13.72 -8.11
N PRO A 26 14.61 12.71 -7.59
CA PRO A 26 16.07 12.65 -7.69
C PRO A 26 16.57 12.75 -9.14
N SER A 27 17.66 13.50 -9.34
CA SER A 27 18.43 13.42 -10.58
C SER A 27 19.12 12.06 -10.73
N ALA A 28 19.52 11.71 -11.96
CA ALA A 28 20.24 10.45 -12.23
C ALA A 28 21.56 10.30 -11.45
N ALA A 29 22.18 11.41 -11.03
CA ALA A 29 23.38 11.42 -10.19
C ALA A 29 23.04 11.16 -8.71
N GLU A 30 22.01 11.81 -8.17
CA GLU A 30 21.53 11.56 -6.80
C GLU A 30 21.01 10.12 -6.65
N PHE A 31 20.41 9.56 -7.70
CA PHE A 31 19.88 8.19 -7.70
C PHE A 31 20.98 7.10 -7.70
N GLN A 32 22.27 7.45 -7.73
CA GLN A 32 23.36 6.48 -7.57
C GLN A 32 23.62 6.09 -6.10
N ASP A 33 23.23 6.91 -5.14
CA ASP A 33 23.40 6.64 -3.70
C ASP A 33 22.03 6.64 -2.99
N PRO A 34 21.38 5.46 -2.84
CA PRO A 34 20.06 5.38 -2.23
C PRO A 34 20.05 5.84 -0.78
N ILE A 35 21.06 5.45 0.01
CA ILE A 35 21.10 5.76 1.44
C ILE A 35 21.47 7.23 1.66
N GLY A 36 22.45 7.76 0.91
CA GLY A 36 22.77 9.19 0.93
C GLY A 36 21.61 10.08 0.47
N TYR A 37 20.81 9.63 -0.51
CA TYR A 37 19.62 10.36 -0.94
C TYR A 37 18.49 10.33 0.11
N ILE A 38 18.25 9.17 0.74
CA ILE A 38 17.30 9.03 1.86
C ILE A 38 17.68 10.00 2.99
N PHE A 39 18.95 9.98 3.43
CA PHE A 39 19.44 10.86 4.49
C PHE A 39 19.32 12.36 4.13
N LYS A 40 19.47 12.70 2.84
CA LYS A 40 19.25 14.08 2.35
C LYS A 40 17.81 14.56 2.54
N ILE A 41 16.80 13.70 2.33
CA ILE A 41 15.38 14.07 2.40
C ILE A 41 14.75 13.83 3.79
N GLU A 42 15.38 13.01 4.63
CA GLU A 42 14.89 12.58 5.95
C GLU A 42 14.37 13.74 6.82
N LYS A 43 15.11 14.85 6.92
CA LYS A 43 14.75 16.01 7.75
C LYS A 43 13.41 16.68 7.38
N GLU A 44 12.98 16.55 6.13
CA GLU A 44 11.68 17.04 5.65
C GLU A 44 10.64 15.93 5.68
N ALA A 45 10.99 14.75 5.15
CA ALA A 45 10.07 13.62 5.02
C ALA A 45 9.60 13.04 6.37
N SER A 46 10.46 13.00 7.40
CA SER A 46 10.14 12.46 8.74
C SER A 46 8.94 13.14 9.40
N LYS A 47 8.68 14.42 9.08
CA LYS A 47 7.51 15.19 9.54
C LYS A 47 6.17 14.66 9.03
N TYR A 48 6.20 13.74 8.07
CA TYR A 48 5.02 13.10 7.47
C TYR A 48 5.00 11.58 7.71
N GLY A 49 6.07 11.00 8.28
CA GLY A 49 6.26 9.54 8.44
C GLY A 49 6.52 8.77 7.14
N ILE A 50 6.02 9.27 6.00
CA ILE A 50 6.19 8.67 4.67
C ILE A 50 6.55 9.72 3.61
N CYS A 51 7.13 9.27 2.50
CA CYS A 51 7.24 10.07 1.28
C CYS A 51 7.20 9.20 0.02
N LYS A 52 7.01 9.83 -1.16
CA LYS A 52 7.21 9.17 -2.45
C LYS A 52 8.49 9.68 -3.11
N ILE A 53 9.25 8.75 -3.66
CA ILE A 53 10.41 9.02 -4.50
C ILE A 53 10.07 8.60 -5.94
N ILE A 54 10.33 9.49 -6.87
CA ILE A 54 10.16 9.32 -8.31
C ILE A 54 11.55 9.18 -8.97
N PRO A 55 11.99 7.95 -9.24
CA PRO A 55 13.18 7.62 -10.01
C PRO A 55 13.26 8.39 -11.34
N PRO A 56 14.48 8.78 -11.75
CA PRO A 56 14.75 9.29 -13.09
C PRO A 56 14.82 8.18 -14.16
N PHE A 57 14.60 6.91 -13.78
CA PHE A 57 14.71 5.74 -14.66
C PHE A 57 13.35 5.04 -14.84
N PRO A 58 13.03 4.55 -16.04
CA PRO A 58 11.75 3.92 -16.29
C PRO A 58 11.58 2.59 -15.53
N PRO A 59 10.34 2.19 -15.21
CA PRO A 59 10.05 0.88 -14.64
C PRO A 59 10.35 -0.22 -15.67
N SER A 60 10.77 -1.40 -15.17
CA SER A 60 10.86 -2.60 -16.02
C SER A 60 9.49 -2.96 -16.60
N SER A 61 9.46 -3.46 -17.84
CA SER A 61 8.19 -3.83 -18.49
C SER A 61 7.37 -4.84 -17.66
N LYS A 62 6.03 -4.76 -17.73
CA LYS A 62 5.12 -5.73 -17.10
C LYS A 62 5.49 -7.19 -17.41
N LYS A 63 5.86 -7.48 -18.66
CA LYS A 63 6.30 -8.82 -19.09
C LYS A 63 7.57 -9.27 -18.35
N THR A 64 8.55 -8.36 -18.22
CA THR A 64 9.81 -8.61 -17.51
C THR A 64 9.55 -8.87 -16.02
N ALA A 65 8.76 -8.01 -15.38
CA ALA A 65 8.44 -8.11 -13.96
C ALA A 65 7.65 -9.38 -13.61
N ILE A 66 6.67 -9.80 -14.43
CA ILE A 66 5.98 -11.09 -14.26
C ILE A 66 6.94 -12.27 -14.47
N ALA A 67 7.83 -12.21 -15.47
CA ALA A 67 8.80 -13.28 -15.70
C ALA A 67 9.80 -13.44 -14.53
N ASN A 68 10.20 -12.34 -13.88
CA ASN A 68 11.03 -12.36 -12.68
C ASN A 68 10.26 -12.86 -11.44
N LEU A 69 8.99 -12.49 -11.30
CA LEU A 69 8.12 -12.98 -10.24
C LEU A 69 7.93 -14.50 -10.35
N ASN A 70 7.52 -15.00 -11.52
CA ASN A 70 7.34 -16.43 -11.76
C ASN A 70 8.65 -17.21 -11.52
N ARG A 71 9.81 -16.64 -11.88
CA ARG A 71 11.12 -17.23 -11.58
C ARG A 71 11.40 -17.28 -10.07
N SER A 72 11.07 -16.22 -9.32
CA SER A 72 11.23 -16.20 -7.87
C SER A 72 10.26 -17.15 -7.15
N LEU A 73 9.12 -17.49 -7.78
CA LEU A 73 8.13 -18.44 -7.30
C LEU A 73 8.25 -19.83 -7.96
N ALA A 74 9.35 -20.13 -8.66
CA ALA A 74 9.49 -21.35 -9.45
C ALA A 74 9.36 -22.62 -8.59
N ASP A 75 9.97 -22.63 -7.41
CA ASP A 75 9.98 -23.76 -6.47
C ASP A 75 8.60 -24.07 -5.88
N VAL A 76 7.69 -23.08 -5.90
CA VAL A 76 6.27 -23.23 -5.53
C VAL A 76 5.34 -23.31 -6.76
N GLY A 77 5.90 -23.65 -7.93
CA GLY A 77 5.16 -23.89 -9.17
C GLY A 77 4.70 -22.62 -9.90
N SER A 78 5.38 -21.48 -9.72
CA SER A 78 4.96 -20.16 -10.23
C SER A 78 3.56 -19.72 -9.77
N THR A 79 3.14 -20.19 -8.60
CA THR A 79 1.86 -19.82 -7.96
C THR A 79 2.09 -19.17 -6.61
N PHE A 80 1.11 -18.42 -6.14
CA PHE A 80 1.07 -17.86 -4.80
C PHE A 80 -0.28 -18.13 -4.13
N THR A 81 -0.30 -18.07 -2.79
CA THR A 81 -1.51 -18.24 -1.98
C THR A 81 -2.04 -16.87 -1.56
N THR A 82 -3.34 -16.64 -1.68
CA THR A 82 -4.00 -15.43 -1.17
C THR A 82 -4.47 -15.62 0.27
N ARG A 83 -4.86 -14.52 0.91
CA ARG A 83 -5.62 -14.49 2.17
C ARG A 83 -6.89 -13.69 1.94
N GLN A 84 -8.02 -14.18 2.42
CA GLN A 84 -9.26 -13.39 2.41
C GLN A 84 -9.20 -12.32 3.48
N GLN A 85 -9.62 -11.11 3.10
CA GLN A 85 -9.76 -9.98 3.99
C GLN A 85 -11.20 -9.49 3.92
N GLN A 86 -11.82 -9.25 5.07
CA GLN A 86 -13.14 -8.65 5.10
C GLN A 86 -13.00 -7.13 4.88
N ILE A 87 -13.94 -6.57 4.12
CA ILE A 87 -14.26 -5.14 4.09
C ILE A 87 -15.68 -5.02 4.64
N GLY A 88 -15.95 -3.97 5.42
CA GLY A 88 -17.26 -3.72 6.01
C GLY A 88 -17.38 -4.27 7.43
N PHE A 89 -18.03 -3.50 8.31
CA PHE A 89 -18.38 -3.91 9.66
C PHE A 89 -19.89 -4.21 9.77
N CYS A 90 -20.29 -5.23 10.54
CA CYS A 90 -21.70 -5.53 10.80
C CYS A 90 -22.00 -5.53 12.31
N PRO A 91 -22.45 -4.39 12.88
CA PRO A 91 -22.65 -4.26 14.33
C PRO A 91 -23.63 -5.29 14.92
N ARG A 92 -24.59 -5.78 14.13
CA ARG A 92 -25.71 -6.58 14.63
C ARG A 92 -25.47 -8.08 14.69
N ARG A 93 -24.37 -8.61 14.16
CA ARG A 93 -23.99 -10.03 14.27
C ARG A 93 -22.47 -10.20 14.25
N PRO A 94 -21.80 -10.34 15.42
CA PRO A 94 -20.46 -10.91 15.45
C PRO A 94 -20.55 -12.33 14.86
N ARG A 95 -20.06 -12.50 13.63
CA ARG A 95 -19.86 -13.84 13.06
C ARG A 95 -18.52 -14.33 13.59
N PRO A 96 -18.44 -15.49 14.27
CA PRO A 96 -17.15 -16.06 14.62
C PRO A 96 -16.35 -16.29 13.34
N VAL A 97 -15.05 -15.95 13.39
CA VAL A 97 -14.09 -16.17 12.30
C VAL A 97 -14.04 -17.67 12.00
N GLN A 98 -14.73 -18.10 10.94
CA GLN A 98 -14.91 -19.53 10.65
C GLN A 98 -13.62 -20.22 10.17
N ARG A 99 -12.66 -19.44 9.65
CA ARG A 99 -11.30 -19.88 9.34
C ARG A 99 -10.33 -18.75 9.63
N PRO A 100 -9.14 -19.02 10.20
CA PRO A 100 -8.10 -18.02 10.32
C PRO A 100 -7.73 -17.41 8.96
N VAL A 101 -7.33 -16.13 8.95
CA VAL A 101 -6.98 -15.39 7.73
C VAL A 101 -5.91 -16.12 6.91
N TRP A 102 -4.94 -16.77 7.56
CA TRP A 102 -3.88 -17.56 6.90
C TRP A 102 -4.34 -18.89 6.27
N GLN A 103 -5.59 -19.32 6.46
CA GLN A 103 -6.16 -20.57 5.91
C GLN A 103 -7.35 -20.32 4.95
N SER A 104 -7.52 -19.08 4.49
CA SER A 104 -8.77 -18.61 3.90
C SER A 104 -8.76 -18.39 2.38
N GLY A 105 -7.60 -18.13 1.77
CA GLY A 105 -7.49 -17.90 0.32
C GLY A 105 -7.04 -19.13 -0.47
N ASP A 106 -7.08 -18.99 -1.79
CA ASP A 106 -6.72 -20.05 -2.74
C ASP A 106 -5.32 -19.82 -3.34
N ARG A 107 -4.87 -20.77 -4.17
CA ARG A 107 -3.64 -20.64 -4.95
C ARG A 107 -3.92 -20.18 -6.37
N TYR A 108 -3.13 -19.23 -6.85
CA TYR A 108 -3.25 -18.63 -8.19
C TYR A 108 -1.89 -18.46 -8.85
N THR A 109 -1.86 -18.54 -10.18
CA THR A 109 -0.86 -17.83 -10.99
C THR A 109 -1.19 -16.35 -11.07
N PHE A 110 -0.23 -15.51 -11.45
CA PHE A 110 -0.46 -14.08 -11.65
C PHE A 110 -1.60 -13.78 -12.65
N SER A 111 -1.71 -14.57 -13.72
CA SER A 111 -2.72 -14.35 -14.78
C SER A 111 -4.15 -14.67 -14.31
N GLU A 112 -4.32 -15.71 -13.49
CA GLU A 112 -5.62 -16.07 -12.92
C GLU A 112 -6.08 -15.02 -11.92
N PHE A 113 -5.17 -14.58 -11.02
CA PHE A 113 -5.48 -13.55 -10.05
C PHE A 113 -5.74 -12.18 -10.70
N GLU A 114 -4.98 -11.78 -11.73
CA GLU A 114 -5.28 -10.55 -12.49
C GLU A 114 -6.67 -10.62 -13.15
N SER A 115 -7.07 -11.79 -13.67
CA SER A 115 -8.38 -11.99 -14.28
C SER A 115 -9.51 -11.89 -13.25
N LYS A 116 -9.31 -12.49 -12.06
CA LYS A 116 -10.21 -12.39 -10.90
C LYS A 116 -10.35 -10.94 -10.43
N ALA A 117 -9.24 -10.23 -10.25
CA ALA A 117 -9.22 -8.84 -9.80
C ALA A 117 -10.02 -7.91 -10.73
N LYS A 118 -9.80 -8.02 -12.05
CA LYS A 118 -10.54 -7.24 -13.07
C LYS A 118 -12.03 -7.57 -13.11
N SER A 119 -12.39 -8.85 -12.93
CA SER A 119 -13.79 -9.28 -12.88
C SER A 119 -14.52 -8.69 -11.67
N PHE A 120 -13.87 -8.71 -10.50
CA PHE A 120 -14.37 -8.07 -9.28
C PHE A 120 -14.52 -6.56 -9.46
N GLU A 121 -13.46 -5.86 -9.88
CA GLU A 121 -13.46 -4.41 -10.11
C GLU A 121 -14.60 -3.99 -11.04
N LYS A 122 -14.69 -4.61 -12.23
CA LYS A 122 -15.77 -4.33 -13.19
C LYS A 122 -17.17 -4.56 -12.60
N THR A 123 -17.34 -5.60 -11.79
CA THR A 123 -18.63 -5.92 -11.16
C THR A 123 -18.97 -4.93 -10.05
N TYR A 124 -18.00 -4.56 -9.22
CA TYR A 124 -18.17 -3.60 -8.13
C TYR A 124 -18.47 -2.21 -8.69
N LEU A 125 -17.62 -1.70 -9.58
CA LEU A 125 -17.79 -0.38 -10.19
C LEU A 125 -19.12 -0.28 -10.96
N LYS A 126 -19.56 -1.34 -11.65
CA LYS A 126 -20.88 -1.36 -12.31
C LYS A 126 -22.06 -1.25 -11.33
N ARG A 127 -21.94 -1.78 -10.11
CA ARG A 127 -22.98 -1.68 -9.06
C ARG A 127 -23.03 -0.29 -8.41
N HIS A 128 -21.89 0.39 -8.31
CA HIS A 128 -21.76 1.70 -7.65
C HIS A 128 -21.68 2.89 -8.64
N ALA A 129 -21.72 2.66 -9.95
CA ALA A 129 -21.77 3.71 -10.97
C ALA A 129 -23.09 4.50 -10.92
N LYS A 130 -23.00 5.84 -11.09
CA LYS A 130 -24.19 6.71 -11.17
C LYS A 130 -25.02 6.35 -12.42
N LYS A 131 -26.34 6.18 -12.26
CA LYS A 131 -27.26 6.23 -13.41
C LYS A 131 -27.16 7.63 -14.04
N GLY A 132 -26.53 7.72 -15.21
CA GLY A 132 -26.39 8.96 -15.98
C GLY A 132 -24.99 9.59 -16.01
N SER A 133 -23.97 9.05 -15.32
CA SER A 133 -22.59 9.47 -15.59
C SER A 133 -22.11 8.88 -16.91
N GLY A 134 -21.59 9.71 -17.81
CA GLY A 134 -21.12 9.30 -19.14
C GLY A 134 -20.09 8.16 -19.07
N SER A 135 -20.33 7.10 -19.85
CA SER A 135 -19.43 5.96 -19.99
C SER A 135 -18.16 6.36 -20.75
N GLY A 136 -17.10 6.74 -20.04
CA GLY A 136 -15.82 7.11 -20.69
C GLY A 136 -14.61 7.13 -19.76
N SER A 137 -14.67 7.86 -18.64
CA SER A 137 -13.56 7.96 -17.68
C SER A 137 -13.71 6.97 -16.53
N GLY A 138 -12.65 6.23 -16.21
CA GLY A 138 -12.54 5.50 -14.94
C GLY A 138 -12.53 6.45 -13.74
N LEU A 139 -12.78 5.92 -12.55
CA LEU A 139 -12.83 6.72 -11.32
C LEU A 139 -11.46 7.35 -11.00
N GLY A 140 -11.51 8.57 -10.46
CA GLY A 140 -10.34 9.23 -9.88
C GLY A 140 -9.86 8.55 -8.59
N PRO A 141 -8.64 8.87 -8.11
CA PRO A 141 -8.10 8.30 -6.87
C PRO A 141 -9.00 8.58 -5.66
N LEU A 142 -9.36 9.84 -5.41
CA LEU A 142 -10.21 10.24 -4.28
C LEU A 142 -11.64 9.68 -4.36
N GLU A 143 -12.14 9.38 -5.57
CA GLU A 143 -13.43 8.72 -5.76
C GLU A 143 -13.35 7.23 -5.41
N THR A 144 -12.26 6.57 -5.80
CA THR A 144 -11.97 5.17 -5.47
C THR A 144 -11.73 4.99 -3.97
N GLU A 145 -11.05 5.94 -3.34
CA GLU A 145 -10.82 6.03 -1.90
C GLU A 145 -12.13 6.31 -1.13
N THR A 146 -12.96 7.24 -1.63
CA THR A 146 -14.32 7.45 -1.12
C THR A 146 -15.17 6.18 -1.19
N LEU A 147 -15.04 5.38 -2.27
CA LEU A 147 -15.72 4.09 -2.35
C LEU A 147 -15.17 3.07 -1.36
N PHE A 148 -13.86 3.00 -1.14
CA PHE A 148 -13.25 2.14 -0.11
C PHE A 148 -13.80 2.49 1.27
N TRP A 149 -13.75 3.77 1.66
CA TRP A 149 -14.24 4.20 2.95
C TRP A 149 -15.73 3.97 3.14
N LYS A 150 -16.57 4.29 2.14
CA LYS A 150 -18.00 3.95 2.20
C LYS A 150 -18.23 2.43 2.30
N ALA A 151 -17.39 1.61 1.67
CA ALA A 151 -17.47 0.16 1.74
C ALA A 151 -17.16 -0.41 3.14
N THR A 152 -16.33 0.27 3.95
CA THR A 152 -16.10 -0.13 5.36
C THR A 152 -17.35 -0.01 6.24
N LEU A 153 -18.34 0.77 5.81
CA LEU A 153 -19.58 1.07 6.54
C LEU A 153 -20.79 0.27 6.05
N ASP A 154 -20.66 -0.36 4.88
CA ASP A 154 -21.72 -1.14 4.25
C ASP A 154 -21.64 -2.62 4.66
N LYS A 155 -22.60 -3.41 4.17
CA LYS A 155 -22.69 -4.85 4.38
C LYS A 155 -21.35 -5.54 4.04
N PRO A 156 -20.78 -6.34 4.98
CA PRO A 156 -19.47 -6.93 4.76
C PRO A 156 -19.37 -7.85 3.54
N PHE A 157 -18.21 -7.80 2.88
CA PHE A 157 -17.79 -8.69 1.80
C PHE A 157 -16.30 -9.02 1.92
N SER A 158 -15.84 -10.05 1.20
CA SER A 158 -14.43 -10.44 1.18
C SER A 158 -13.73 -9.98 -0.09
N VAL A 159 -12.47 -9.57 0.06
CA VAL A 159 -11.47 -9.43 -1.01
C VAL A 159 -10.31 -10.38 -0.73
N GLU A 160 -9.37 -10.53 -1.66
CA GLU A 160 -8.20 -11.39 -1.50
C GLU A 160 -6.90 -10.63 -1.72
N TYR A 161 -5.91 -10.92 -0.88
CA TYR A 161 -4.60 -10.28 -0.92
C TYR A 161 -3.52 -11.35 -0.77
N ALA A 162 -2.51 -11.32 -1.63
CA ALA A 162 -1.30 -12.11 -1.44
C ALA A 162 -0.21 -11.18 -0.88
N ASN A 163 0.10 -11.35 0.39
CA ASN A 163 1.05 -10.57 1.16
C ASN A 163 2.21 -11.42 1.69
N ASP A 164 3.32 -10.75 1.97
CA ASP A 164 4.50 -11.32 2.64
C ASP A 164 5.06 -12.55 1.92
N MET A 165 5.05 -12.51 0.58
CA MET A 165 5.57 -13.58 -0.27
C MET A 165 7.08 -13.38 -0.48
N PRO A 166 7.95 -14.32 -0.06
CA PRO A 166 9.37 -14.24 -0.39
C PRO A 166 9.59 -14.23 -1.90
N GLY A 167 10.47 -13.34 -2.38
CA GLY A 167 10.83 -13.24 -3.81
C GLY A 167 10.87 -11.81 -4.31
N SER A 168 11.02 -11.63 -5.63
CA SER A 168 11.00 -10.28 -6.22
C SER A 168 10.71 -10.29 -7.72
N ALA A 169 10.03 -9.25 -8.20
CA ALA A 169 9.83 -8.97 -9.62
C ALA A 169 11.00 -8.19 -10.26
N PHE A 170 12.03 -7.82 -9.49
CA PHE A 170 13.30 -7.31 -10.04
C PHE A 170 14.18 -8.43 -10.62
N SER A 171 14.99 -8.03 -11.60
CA SER A 171 16.11 -8.86 -12.08
C SER A 171 17.07 -9.16 -10.94
N PRO A 172 17.55 -10.41 -10.78
CA PRO A 172 18.62 -10.73 -9.83
C PRO A 172 19.99 -10.18 -10.28
N LYS A 173 20.14 -9.81 -11.56
CA LYS A 173 21.34 -9.15 -12.08
C LYS A 173 21.15 -7.64 -12.03
N CYS A 174 21.84 -6.96 -11.13
CA CYS A 174 22.17 -5.54 -11.27
C CYS A 174 23.32 -5.43 -12.28
N ARG A 175 23.15 -4.66 -13.36
CA ARG A 175 24.22 -4.47 -14.35
C ARG A 175 25.13 -3.33 -13.91
N HIS A 176 26.19 -3.65 -13.18
CA HIS A 176 27.21 -2.66 -12.78
C HIS A 176 28.07 -2.10 -13.94
N THR A 177 27.86 -2.56 -15.18
CA THR A 177 28.64 -2.17 -16.36
C THR A 177 27.72 -1.67 -17.47
N GLY A 178 27.75 -0.35 -17.71
CA GLY A 178 26.93 0.36 -18.70
C GLY A 178 25.86 1.24 -18.06
N ASP A 179 25.26 2.13 -18.85
CA ASP A 179 24.22 3.04 -18.36
C ASP A 179 22.96 2.25 -17.93
N PRO A 180 22.37 2.55 -16.76
CA PRO A 180 21.21 1.82 -16.26
C PRO A 180 19.98 2.04 -17.15
N SER A 181 19.46 0.94 -17.70
CA SER A 181 18.34 0.95 -18.66
C SER A 181 16.97 1.03 -18.00
N SER A 182 16.92 0.70 -16.71
CA SER A 182 15.73 0.72 -15.86
C SER A 182 16.13 0.78 -14.38
N LEU A 183 15.19 1.05 -13.48
CA LEU A 183 15.46 1.03 -12.02
C LEU A 183 16.08 -0.28 -11.54
N ALA A 184 15.76 -1.41 -12.19
CA ALA A 184 16.32 -2.73 -11.86
C ALA A 184 17.85 -2.83 -12.05
N ASP A 185 18.44 -1.94 -12.85
CA ASP A 185 19.89 -1.88 -13.11
C ASP A 185 20.62 -0.93 -12.14
N THR A 186 19.90 -0.26 -11.23
CA THR A 186 20.43 0.73 -10.27
C THR A 186 20.59 0.17 -8.86
N PRO A 187 21.35 0.84 -7.97
CA PRO A 187 21.42 0.49 -6.53
C PRO A 187 20.07 0.49 -5.79
N TRP A 188 19.02 1.09 -6.35
CA TRP A 188 17.64 1.03 -5.83
C TRP A 188 16.90 -0.27 -6.14
N ASN A 189 17.54 -1.24 -6.82
CA ASN A 189 16.99 -2.59 -6.95
C ASN A 189 16.79 -3.20 -5.56
N MET A 190 15.52 -3.42 -5.16
CA MET A 190 15.17 -3.86 -3.80
C MET A 190 15.70 -5.26 -3.41
N ARG A 191 16.32 -5.99 -4.34
CA ARG A 191 17.07 -7.22 -4.02
C ARG A 191 18.43 -6.96 -3.36
N ALA A 192 18.96 -5.73 -3.46
CA ALA A 192 20.29 -5.35 -2.99
C ALA A 192 20.34 -4.05 -2.19
N VAL A 193 19.29 -3.21 -2.22
CA VAL A 193 19.27 -1.89 -1.55
C VAL A 193 19.52 -1.97 -0.03
N SER A 194 19.06 -3.03 0.63
CA SER A 194 19.35 -3.32 2.05
C SER A 194 20.85 -3.48 2.34
N ARG A 195 21.65 -3.78 1.31
CA ARG A 195 23.10 -3.98 1.35
C ARG A 195 23.88 -2.82 0.74
N ALA A 196 23.23 -1.72 0.38
CA ALA A 196 23.89 -0.53 -0.15
C ALA A 196 24.84 0.09 0.89
N ASN A 197 25.87 0.78 0.41
CA ASN A 197 26.79 1.53 1.25
C ASN A 197 26.00 2.52 2.14
N GLY A 198 26.35 2.60 3.42
CA GLY A 198 25.61 3.37 4.42
C GLY A 198 24.51 2.59 5.16
N SER A 199 23.98 1.49 4.61
CA SER A 199 23.01 0.65 5.33
C SER A 199 23.69 -0.15 6.45
N LEU A 200 23.12 -0.15 7.66
CA LEU A 200 23.59 -1.04 8.74
C LEU A 200 23.24 -2.51 8.49
N LEU A 201 22.18 -2.77 7.71
CA LEU A 201 21.76 -4.14 7.37
C LEU A 201 22.80 -4.86 6.50
N GLN A 202 23.76 -4.14 5.89
CA GLN A 202 24.85 -4.74 5.12
C GLN A 202 25.66 -5.78 5.92
N PHE A 203 25.77 -5.61 7.25
CA PHE A 203 26.56 -6.47 8.12
C PHE A 203 25.85 -7.76 8.58
N MET A 204 24.55 -7.90 8.35
CA MET A 204 23.76 -9.07 8.77
C MET A 204 24.02 -10.26 7.83
N LYS A 205 24.67 -11.34 8.26
CA LYS A 205 25.08 -12.41 7.32
C LYS A 205 23.91 -13.23 6.75
N GLU A 206 22.77 -13.23 7.42
CA GLU A 206 21.60 -14.04 7.07
C GLU A 206 20.65 -13.29 6.12
N GLU A 207 19.93 -14.05 5.28
CA GLU A 207 18.80 -13.53 4.52
C GLU A 207 17.50 -13.69 5.31
N ILE A 208 17.04 -12.58 5.86
CA ILE A 208 15.74 -12.42 6.51
C ILE A 208 14.76 -11.80 5.50
N PRO A 209 13.71 -12.51 5.06
CA PRO A 209 12.65 -11.95 4.21
C PRO A 209 11.96 -10.76 4.89
N GLY A 210 11.66 -9.72 4.12
CA GLY A 210 11.11 -8.45 4.62
C GLY A 210 12.20 -7.45 5.00
N VAL A 211 13.24 -7.91 5.70
CA VAL A 211 14.28 -7.03 6.27
C VAL A 211 15.48 -6.87 5.34
N THR A 212 16.06 -7.98 4.89
CA THR A 212 17.31 -7.98 4.09
C THR A 212 17.12 -8.53 2.69
N SER A 213 16.10 -9.37 2.46
CA SER A 213 15.62 -9.77 1.14
C SER A 213 14.16 -9.35 0.97
N PRO A 214 13.74 -8.90 -0.23
CA PRO A 214 12.43 -8.30 -0.42
C PRO A 214 11.27 -9.31 -0.37
N MET A 215 10.08 -8.79 -0.09
CA MET A 215 8.80 -9.51 -0.24
C MET A 215 7.98 -8.92 -1.39
N VAL A 216 7.08 -9.73 -1.95
CA VAL A 216 6.14 -9.34 -3.02
C VAL A 216 4.73 -9.29 -2.47
N TYR A 217 3.97 -8.31 -2.96
CA TYR A 217 2.56 -8.11 -2.66
C TYR A 217 1.76 -8.09 -3.96
N VAL A 218 0.70 -8.89 -4.05
CA VAL A 218 -0.22 -8.92 -5.20
C VAL A 218 -1.65 -8.72 -4.70
N ALA A 219 -2.32 -7.70 -5.21
CA ALA A 219 -3.56 -7.15 -4.66
C ALA A 219 -4.63 -6.95 -5.75
N MET A 220 -5.89 -6.97 -5.32
CA MET A 220 -7.07 -6.51 -6.08
C MET A 220 -7.68 -5.25 -5.44
N LEU A 221 -8.70 -4.66 -6.09
CA LEU A 221 -9.44 -3.51 -5.55
C LEU A 221 -9.86 -3.76 -4.07
N PHE A 222 -9.58 -2.78 -3.22
CA PHE A 222 -9.80 -2.79 -1.76
C PHE A 222 -8.94 -3.74 -0.89
N SER A 223 -7.99 -4.52 -1.44
CA SER A 223 -7.04 -5.31 -0.61
C SER A 223 -6.15 -4.41 0.27
N TRP A 224 -5.94 -4.73 1.54
CA TRP A 224 -5.42 -3.81 2.57
C TRP A 224 -4.33 -4.39 3.50
N PHE A 225 -3.60 -3.55 4.24
CA PHE A 225 -2.53 -3.95 5.19
C PHE A 225 -2.61 -3.11 6.48
N ALA A 226 -2.92 -3.71 7.65
CA ALA A 226 -3.32 -2.96 8.86
C ALA A 226 -2.36 -1.82 9.26
N TRP A 227 -2.82 -0.86 10.08
CA TRP A 227 -1.92 0.09 10.74
C TRP A 227 -0.83 -0.68 11.52
N HIS A 228 0.44 -0.37 11.24
CA HIS A 228 1.61 -0.99 11.85
C HIS A 228 2.80 -0.03 11.80
N VAL A 229 3.81 -0.33 12.60
CA VAL A 229 5.20 0.11 12.42
C VAL A 229 6.02 -1.10 11.96
N GLU A 230 7.13 -0.88 11.27
CA GLU A 230 8.04 -1.95 10.85
C GLU A 230 8.77 -2.57 12.04
N ASP A 231 9.20 -3.82 11.90
CA ASP A 231 9.99 -4.50 12.93
C ASP A 231 11.28 -3.70 13.25
N HIS A 232 11.55 -3.50 14.54
CA HIS A 232 12.68 -2.70 15.04
C HIS A 232 12.70 -1.22 14.59
N ASP A 233 11.55 -0.64 14.26
CA ASP A 233 11.41 0.73 13.73
C ASP A 233 12.28 0.99 12.49
N LEU A 234 12.52 -0.05 11.68
CA LEU A 234 13.32 0.04 10.46
C LEU A 234 12.60 0.85 9.38
N HIS A 235 13.40 1.42 8.48
CA HIS A 235 12.90 2.09 7.30
C HIS A 235 12.28 1.09 6.30
N SER A 236 11.12 1.43 5.75
CA SER A 236 10.39 0.60 4.76
C SER A 236 10.62 1.11 3.34
N LEU A 237 10.91 0.21 2.39
CA LEU A 237 11.02 0.51 0.96
C LEU A 237 9.98 -0.30 0.18
N ASN A 238 9.04 0.38 -0.46
CA ASN A 238 8.03 -0.24 -1.33
C ASN A 238 8.20 0.22 -2.78
N TYR A 239 7.89 -0.63 -3.75
CA TYR A 239 7.91 -0.24 -5.17
C TYR A 239 6.75 -0.84 -5.94
N LEU A 240 5.95 0.03 -6.56
CA LEU A 240 4.83 -0.38 -7.40
C LEU A 240 5.31 -0.78 -8.80
N HIS A 241 5.66 -2.06 -8.97
CA HIS A 241 6.11 -2.62 -10.25
C HIS A 241 5.10 -2.43 -11.41
N MET A 242 3.80 -2.57 -11.14
CA MET A 242 2.72 -2.46 -12.13
C MET A 242 1.35 -2.43 -11.44
N GLY A 243 0.32 -2.01 -12.17
CA GLY A 243 -1.09 -2.14 -11.75
C GLY A 243 -1.79 -0.80 -11.55
N ALA A 244 -2.90 -0.83 -10.80
CA ALA A 244 -3.54 0.37 -10.30
C ALA A 244 -2.70 1.00 -9.17
N GLY A 245 -2.98 2.26 -8.84
CA GLY A 245 -2.31 2.93 -7.73
C GLY A 245 -2.52 2.19 -6.40
N LYS A 246 -1.40 1.84 -5.76
CA LYS A 246 -1.33 1.87 -4.29
C LYS A 246 -1.07 3.34 -3.92
N THR A 247 -1.57 3.70 -2.76
CA THR A 247 -1.72 5.07 -2.27
C THR A 247 -1.34 4.91 -0.75
N TRP A 248 -0.95 5.89 0.09
CA TRP A 248 -0.51 5.59 1.51
C TRP A 248 -0.92 6.62 2.57
N TYR A 249 -1.30 6.19 3.79
CA TYR A 249 -1.33 7.10 4.96
C TYR A 249 -0.11 6.83 5.82
N GLY A 250 0.50 7.90 6.33
CA GLY A 250 1.57 7.85 7.30
C GLY A 250 1.21 8.70 8.51
N VAL A 251 1.80 8.34 9.65
CA VAL A 251 1.77 9.10 10.89
C VAL A 251 3.24 9.41 11.20
N PRO A 252 3.62 10.68 11.47
CA PRO A 252 5.00 10.99 11.80
C PRO A 252 5.40 10.35 13.13
N ARG A 253 6.67 9.95 13.25
CA ARG A 253 7.23 9.28 14.43
C ARG A 253 6.94 10.03 15.74
N ASP A 254 7.01 11.36 15.73
CA ASP A 254 6.73 12.22 16.89
C ASP A 254 5.27 12.13 17.39
N ALA A 255 4.34 11.66 16.55
CA ALA A 255 2.92 11.47 16.88
C ALA A 255 2.54 10.01 17.20
N ALA A 256 3.48 9.05 17.10
CA ALA A 256 3.18 7.63 17.27
C ALA A 256 2.48 7.30 18.61
N VAL A 257 2.95 7.85 19.73
CA VAL A 257 2.34 7.64 21.06
C VAL A 257 0.92 8.24 21.15
N ALA A 258 0.67 9.36 20.48
CA ALA A 258 -0.68 9.92 20.39
C ALA A 258 -1.60 8.99 19.58
N PHE A 259 -1.09 8.47 18.46
CA PHE A 259 -1.77 7.52 17.58
C PHE A 259 -2.02 6.14 18.25
N GLU A 260 -1.21 5.71 19.21
CA GLU A 260 -1.46 4.52 20.02
C GLU A 260 -2.56 4.73 21.07
N GLU A 261 -2.53 5.85 21.77
CA GLU A 261 -3.48 6.18 22.85
C GLU A 261 -4.93 6.22 22.33
N VAL A 262 -5.13 6.62 21.08
CA VAL A 262 -6.41 6.46 20.40
C VAL A 262 -6.84 5.03 20.26
N VAL A 263 -5.97 4.17 19.74
CA VAL A 263 -6.40 2.85 19.28
C VAL A 263 -6.97 2.10 20.49
N ARG A 264 -6.36 2.36 21.65
CA ARG A 264 -6.86 2.04 22.99
C ARG A 264 -8.21 2.70 23.35
N VAL A 265 -8.40 4.01 23.14
CA VAL A 265 -9.63 4.76 23.52
C VAL A 265 -10.80 4.58 22.55
N HIS A 266 -10.63 4.80 21.24
CA HIS A 266 -11.70 4.78 20.24
C HIS A 266 -11.77 3.45 19.49
N GLY A 267 -10.63 2.83 19.17
CA GLY A 267 -10.60 1.55 18.42
C GLY A 267 -11.19 0.37 19.20
N TYR A 268 -11.10 0.39 20.54
CA TYR A 268 -11.56 -0.69 21.42
C TYR A 268 -12.54 -0.26 22.54
N GLY A 269 -12.95 1.01 22.59
CA GLY A 269 -13.58 1.62 23.78
C GLY A 269 -15.11 1.65 23.91
N GLY A 270 -15.88 1.17 22.93
CA GLY A 270 -17.28 0.75 23.20
C GLY A 270 -18.39 1.18 22.23
N GLU A 271 -18.28 2.30 21.52
CA GLU A 271 -19.26 2.70 20.49
C GLU A 271 -18.56 3.22 19.23
N ILE A 272 -18.61 2.41 18.16
CA ILE A 272 -17.96 2.70 16.87
C ILE A 272 -18.89 3.60 16.02
N ASN A 273 -18.47 4.85 15.77
CA ASN A 273 -19.07 5.77 14.80
C ASN A 273 -18.03 6.22 13.75
N PRO A 274 -17.83 5.43 12.68
CA PRO A 274 -16.65 5.56 11.82
C PRO A 274 -16.50 6.90 11.11
N LEU A 275 -17.60 7.59 10.78
CA LEU A 275 -17.53 8.89 10.07
C LEU A 275 -17.24 10.07 11.02
N GLY A 276 -17.69 9.96 12.28
CA GLY A 276 -17.37 10.96 13.30
C GLY A 276 -15.91 10.86 13.74
N GLU A 277 -15.43 9.64 13.96
CA GLU A 277 -14.03 9.33 14.28
C GLU A 277 -13.08 9.85 13.21
N ILE A 278 -13.33 9.53 11.94
CA ILE A 278 -12.56 10.03 10.79
C ILE A 278 -12.55 11.56 10.69
N THR A 279 -13.63 12.26 11.07
CA THR A 279 -13.66 13.73 11.04
C THR A 279 -12.88 14.34 12.22
N CYS A 280 -12.85 13.67 13.37
CA CYS A 280 -12.05 14.05 14.54
C CYS A 280 -10.55 13.98 14.22
N LEU A 281 -10.13 12.83 13.66
CA LEU A 281 -8.80 12.52 13.13
C LEU A 281 -8.10 13.69 12.39
N PHE A 282 -8.83 14.38 11.52
CA PHE A 282 -8.27 15.36 10.58
C PHE A 282 -8.67 16.81 10.84
N SER A 283 -9.33 17.12 11.97
CA SER A 283 -9.74 18.49 12.34
C SER A 283 -8.88 19.15 13.42
N GLY A 284 -7.97 18.40 14.06
CA GLY A 284 -6.84 18.91 14.82
C GLY A 284 -6.95 18.84 16.34
N THR A 285 -5.78 18.76 16.99
CA THR A 285 -5.56 18.68 18.46
C THR A 285 -5.68 17.26 19.08
N VAL A 286 -4.76 16.37 18.66
CA VAL A 286 -4.54 14.97 19.11
C VAL A 286 -5.30 13.93 18.26
N GLU A 287 -4.57 12.97 17.70
CA GLU A 287 -4.84 12.39 16.36
C GLU A 287 -5.54 11.03 16.38
N PHE A 288 -6.86 11.02 16.16
CA PHE A 288 -7.77 10.06 16.80
C PHE A 288 -8.86 9.42 15.88
N THR A 289 -8.87 8.13 15.43
CA THR A 289 -7.94 7.29 14.60
C THR A 289 -8.69 6.01 14.12
N VAL A 290 -8.08 5.12 13.29
CA VAL A 290 -8.62 3.85 12.70
C VAL A 290 -9.46 4.05 11.40
N GLU A 291 -9.41 3.26 10.31
CA GLU A 291 -8.57 2.12 9.84
C GLU A 291 -8.13 2.31 8.36
N LEU A 292 -6.81 2.47 8.09
CA LEU A 292 -6.12 2.28 6.79
C LEU A 292 -6.46 3.14 5.57
N LYS A 293 -5.42 3.27 4.74
CA LYS A 293 -5.43 3.53 3.29
C LYS A 293 -5.71 4.95 2.80
N HIS A 294 -4.60 5.65 2.51
CA HIS A 294 -4.15 5.97 1.15
C HIS A 294 -4.11 7.47 0.67
N LEU A 295 -2.94 8.13 0.56
CA LEU A 295 -2.58 9.10 -0.52
C LEU A 295 -1.09 9.09 -0.93
N LEU A 296 -0.80 8.65 -2.17
CA LEU A 296 0.27 9.13 -3.08
C LEU A 296 0.05 8.47 -4.46
N ARG A 297 0.44 9.13 -5.57
CA ARG A 297 -0.09 8.82 -6.91
C ARG A 297 0.95 8.19 -7.85
N THR A 298 0.48 7.25 -8.69
CA THR A 298 1.19 6.54 -9.79
C THR A 298 2.37 5.66 -9.36
N SER A 299 2.91 4.90 -10.33
CA SER A 299 4.14 4.10 -10.18
C SER A 299 5.23 4.87 -9.45
N GLU A 300 6.15 4.12 -8.81
CA GLU A 300 7.48 4.51 -8.28
C GLU A 300 7.64 4.11 -6.79
N VAL A 301 8.71 4.56 -6.11
CA VAL A 301 9.15 4.00 -4.81
C VAL A 301 8.51 4.79 -3.67
N ASP A 302 7.76 4.11 -2.79
CA ASP A 302 7.25 4.68 -1.54
C ASP A 302 8.22 4.34 -0.39
N PHE A 303 8.45 5.27 0.53
CA PHE A 303 9.39 5.11 1.65
C PHE A 303 8.73 5.46 3.00
N GLY A 304 8.96 4.64 4.01
CA GLY A 304 8.56 4.87 5.41
C GLY A 304 9.77 5.10 6.32
N LEU A 305 9.63 6.03 7.28
CA LEU A 305 10.67 6.57 8.17
C LEU A 305 10.37 6.34 9.67
#